data_AF-A0AAD1S037-F1
#
_entry.id   AF-A0AAD1S037-F1
#
_cell.length_a   1.000
_cell.length_b   1.000
_cell.length_c   1.000
_cell.angle_alpha   90.00
_cell.angle_beta   90.00
_cell.angle_gamma   90.00
#
_symmetry.space_group_name_H-M   'P 1'
#
loop_
_entity.id
_entity.type
_entity.pdbx_description
1 polymer ?
#
loop_
_entity_poly.entity_id
_entity_poly.type
_entity_poly.pdbx_seq_one_letter_code
_entity_poly.pdbx_strand_id
1 'polypeptide(L)'
;MRRGSGRSFHRFPNDPVKRSKWVCLTGREHFIPNKETVLCSAHFEDHCFDRTGQTIRLREDSMPTLFGGIRNQLAEHVTKLSLKRNFKEGDSASVCHGGLRVISDHCYALACPETAKKKIAELQRQNETLKKTMKSNRQRERRLARKWRATCNILQGLKSHQGLNPSKAEEVLGNILSCISMEFLDEKNPPLNIC
;
A
#
# COMPACT_ATOMS: atom_id res chain seq x y z
N MET A 1 -14.89 27.88 3.97
CA MET A 1 -14.14 26.60 4.02
C MET A 1 -15.11 25.46 3.71
N ARG A 2 -14.85 24.67 2.66
CA ARG A 2 -15.70 23.55 2.22
C ARG A 2 -15.75 22.45 3.30
N ARG A 3 -16.97 22.11 3.75
CA ARG A 3 -17.24 20.96 4.63
C ARG A 3 -17.25 19.69 3.78
N GLY A 4 -16.16 18.93 3.80
CA GLY A 4 -16.03 17.73 2.94
C GLY A 4 -15.45 16.48 3.62
N SER A 5 -15.04 16.54 4.89
CA SER A 5 -14.39 15.39 5.55
C SER A 5 -14.88 15.07 6.96
N GLY A 6 -15.91 15.78 7.46
CA GLY A 6 -16.46 15.53 8.81
C GLY A 6 -15.46 15.74 9.96
N ARG A 7 -14.27 16.30 9.70
CA ARG A 7 -13.24 16.53 10.73
C ARG A 7 -13.41 17.90 11.38
N SER A 8 -13.26 17.95 12.70
CA SER A 8 -13.11 19.20 13.45
C SER A 8 -11.65 19.62 13.52
N PHE A 9 -11.40 20.90 13.74
CA PHE A 9 -10.06 21.50 13.82
C PHE A 9 -9.88 22.17 15.17
N HIS A 10 -8.75 21.88 15.82
CA HIS A 10 -8.46 22.30 17.19
C HIS A 10 -7.14 23.07 17.22
N ARG A 11 -7.17 24.27 17.81
CA ARG A 11 -5.98 25.13 17.96
C ARG A 11 -5.05 24.59 19.04
N PHE A 12 -3.78 24.97 18.94
CA PHE A 12 -2.81 24.69 20.00
C PHE A 12 -3.23 25.37 21.31
N PRO A 13 -2.98 24.73 22.48
CA PRO A 13 -3.26 25.31 23.78
C PRO A 13 -2.49 26.62 24.02
N ASN A 14 -3.06 27.51 24.84
CA ASN A 14 -2.36 28.71 25.30
C ASN A 14 -1.33 28.40 26.39
N ASP A 15 -1.56 27.36 27.20
CA ASP A 15 -0.61 26.90 28.20
C ASP A 15 0.72 26.50 27.53
N PRO A 16 1.84 27.16 27.85
CA PRO A 16 3.14 26.89 27.23
C PRO A 16 3.61 25.45 27.45
N VAL A 17 3.29 24.83 28.60
CA VAL A 17 3.73 23.47 28.92
C VAL A 17 2.99 22.46 28.04
N LYS A 18 1.66 22.50 28.02
CA LYS A 18 0.85 21.63 27.16
C LYS A 18 1.14 21.87 25.67
N ARG A 19 1.32 23.13 25.26
CA ARG A 19 1.70 23.50 23.90
C ARG A 19 3.04 22.89 23.48
N SER A 20 4.05 22.95 24.35
CA SER A 20 5.37 22.35 24.09
C SER A 20 5.25 20.84 23.91
N LYS A 21 4.42 20.16 24.71
CA LYS A 21 4.17 18.73 24.55
C LYS A 21 3.48 18.41 23.22
N TRP A 22 2.47 19.20 22.83
CA TRP A 22 1.82 19.03 21.52
C TRP A 22 2.81 19.22 20.36
N VAL A 23 3.67 20.24 20.43
CA VAL A 23 4.74 20.47 19.44
C VAL A 23 5.69 19.28 19.37
N CYS A 24 6.13 18.77 20.53
CA CYS A 24 6.97 17.57 20.60
C CYS A 24 6.31 16.36 19.91
N LEU A 25 5.03 16.12 20.20
CA LEU A 25 4.28 14.99 19.61
C LEU A 25 4.07 15.14 18.10
N THR A 26 3.98 16.38 17.58
CA THR A 26 3.91 16.57 16.12
C THR A 26 5.16 16.11 15.37
N GLY A 27 6.29 15.91 16.06
CA GLY A 27 7.50 15.32 15.48
C GLY A 27 8.20 16.20 14.43
N ARG A 28 7.90 17.51 14.41
CA ARG A 28 8.53 18.48 13.50
C ARG A 28 9.61 19.28 14.20
N GLU A 29 10.83 19.23 13.67
CA GLU A 29 11.95 20.04 14.17
C GLU A 29 11.71 21.52 13.89
N HIS A 30 12.11 22.39 14.84
CA HIS A 30 11.96 23.86 14.77
C HIS A 30 10.53 24.36 14.50
N PHE A 31 9.51 23.57 14.84
CA PHE A 31 8.12 23.95 14.62
C PHE A 31 7.59 24.88 15.71
N ILE A 32 7.15 26.07 15.30
CA ILE A 32 6.54 27.07 16.19
C ILE A 32 5.08 27.26 15.76
N PRO A 33 4.09 26.76 16.52
CA PRO A 33 2.69 26.91 16.17
C PRO A 33 2.27 28.37 16.31
N ASN A 34 1.72 28.93 15.23
CA ASN A 34 1.09 30.25 15.21
C ASN A 34 -0.41 30.16 15.57
N LYS A 35 -1.10 31.30 15.65
CA LYS A 35 -2.54 31.35 16.02
C LYS A 35 -3.45 30.58 15.04
N GLU A 36 -3.03 30.44 13.79
CA GLU A 36 -3.77 29.75 12.72
C GLU A 36 -3.46 28.26 12.64
N THR A 37 -2.43 27.82 13.37
CA THR A 37 -1.99 26.44 13.38
C THR A 37 -3.00 25.58 14.14
N VAL A 38 -3.53 24.56 13.47
CA VAL A 38 -4.57 23.67 14.01
C VAL A 38 -4.22 22.20 13.73
N LEU A 39 -4.64 21.33 14.62
CA LEU A 39 -4.67 19.88 14.42
C LEU A 39 -6.11 19.44 14.13
N CYS A 40 -6.29 18.54 13.16
CA CYS A 40 -7.61 17.96 12.93
C CYS A 40 -7.94 16.87 13.97
N SER A 41 -9.21 16.51 14.10
CA SER A 41 -9.67 15.49 15.06
C SER A 41 -9.01 14.13 14.91
N ALA A 42 -8.48 13.79 13.72
CA ALA A 42 -7.79 12.52 13.49
C ALA A 42 -6.49 12.34 14.31
N HIS A 43 -5.98 13.39 14.94
CA HIS A 43 -4.78 13.32 15.78
C HIS A 43 -5.06 12.97 17.24
N PHE A 44 -6.32 12.92 17.65
CA PHE A 44 -6.73 12.68 19.02
C PHE A 44 -7.57 11.42 19.12
N GLU A 45 -7.43 10.69 20.20
CA GLU A 45 -8.30 9.57 20.53
C GLU A 45 -9.73 10.05 20.81
N ASP A 46 -10.73 9.19 20.55
CA ASP A 46 -12.14 9.57 20.65
C ASP A 46 -12.54 10.06 22.05
N HIS A 47 -11.90 9.54 23.11
CA HIS A 47 -12.16 9.95 24.49
C HIS A 47 -11.67 11.37 24.83
N CYS A 48 -10.79 11.95 24.01
CA CYS A 48 -10.27 13.30 24.19
C CYS A 48 -11.34 14.37 23.92
N PHE A 49 -12.44 14.02 23.26
CA PHE A 49 -13.49 14.93 22.87
C PHE A 49 -14.61 14.99 23.91
N ASP A 50 -15.01 16.20 24.26
CA ASP A 50 -16.27 16.47 24.94
C ASP A 50 -17.33 16.83 23.91
N ARG A 51 -18.37 16.00 23.84
CA ARG A 51 -19.52 16.13 22.92
C ARG A 51 -20.80 16.52 23.67
N THR A 52 -20.72 16.85 24.95
CA THR A 52 -21.88 17.13 25.81
C THR A 52 -22.55 18.46 25.46
N GLY A 53 -21.84 19.37 24.77
CA GLY A 53 -22.36 20.69 24.36
C GLY A 53 -22.65 20.84 22.86
N GLN A 54 -23.06 22.06 22.46
CA GLN A 54 -23.33 22.42 21.05
C GLN A 54 -22.09 22.36 20.15
N THR A 55 -20.89 22.36 20.72
CA THR A 55 -19.61 22.33 20.00
C THR A 55 -18.72 21.22 20.54
N ILE A 56 -18.07 20.48 19.64
CA ILE A 56 -17.05 19.50 20.03
C ILE A 56 -15.81 20.23 20.52
N ARG A 57 -15.42 19.98 21.78
CA ARG A 57 -14.23 20.56 22.42
C ARG A 57 -13.26 19.47 22.84
N LEU A 58 -11.99 19.81 22.98
CA LEU A 58 -10.99 18.92 23.56
C LEU A 58 -10.98 19.10 25.08
N ARG A 59 -10.83 17.99 25.81
CA ARG A 59 -10.67 17.97 27.27
C ARG A 59 -9.34 18.61 27.69
N GLU A 60 -9.26 19.03 28.94
CA GLU A 60 -8.08 19.72 29.48
C GLU A 60 -6.80 18.88 29.44
N ASP A 61 -6.91 17.55 29.55
CA ASP A 61 -5.75 16.64 29.48
C ASP A 61 -5.54 15.97 28.12
N SER A 62 -6.28 16.40 27.09
CA SER A 62 -6.20 15.77 25.76
C SER A 62 -4.81 15.98 25.13
N MET A 63 -4.26 14.91 24.57
CA MET A 63 -2.97 14.93 23.85
C MET A 63 -3.14 14.36 22.44
N PRO A 64 -2.51 14.94 21.41
CA PRO A 64 -2.55 14.39 20.07
C PRO A 64 -1.60 13.18 20.02
N THR A 65 -2.10 11.98 20.26
CA THR A 65 -1.30 10.74 20.24
C THR A 65 -1.27 10.08 18.87
N LEU A 66 -2.24 10.41 18.00
CA LEU A 66 -2.45 9.75 16.72
C LEU A 66 -1.79 10.51 15.57
N PHE A 67 -0.47 10.41 15.49
CA PHE A 67 0.27 10.83 14.30
C PHE A 67 0.44 9.64 13.37
N GLY A 68 -0.48 9.49 12.41
CA GLY A 68 -0.45 8.44 11.39
C GLY A 68 0.74 8.61 10.44
N GLY A 69 1.89 8.05 10.81
CA GLY A 69 2.98 7.80 9.88
C GLY A 69 2.81 6.42 9.26
N ILE A 70 3.20 6.27 7.99
CA ILE A 70 3.59 5.00 7.38
C ILE A 70 4.76 4.43 8.20
N ARG A 71 4.46 3.87 9.37
CA ARG A 71 5.43 3.36 10.35
C ARG A 71 5.06 1.96 10.86
N ASN A 72 3.91 1.42 10.45
CA ASN A 72 3.40 0.14 10.96
C ASN A 72 3.34 -0.98 9.89
N GLN A 73 4.19 -0.94 8.85
CA GLN A 73 4.40 -2.11 7.98
C GLN A 73 5.88 -2.53 7.86
N LEU A 74 6.76 -2.05 8.73
CA LEU A 74 8.16 -2.51 8.81
C LEU A 74 8.62 -2.74 10.25
N ALA A 75 7.72 -3.16 11.14
CA ALA A 75 8.05 -3.49 12.52
C ALA A 75 8.24 -5.01 12.76
N GLU A 76 7.91 -5.87 11.79
CA GLU A 76 8.08 -7.33 11.97
C GLU A 76 9.40 -7.90 11.42
N HIS A 77 10.24 -7.11 10.72
CA HIS A 77 11.46 -7.63 10.07
C HIS A 77 12.79 -6.99 10.52
N VAL A 78 12.83 -6.28 11.66
CA VAL A 78 14.06 -5.58 12.13
C VAL A 78 14.57 -6.08 13.50
N THR A 79 13.88 -7.00 14.17
CA THR A 79 14.33 -7.55 15.46
C THR A 79 15.53 -8.50 15.37
N LYS A 80 16.02 -8.85 14.17
CA LYS A 80 17.15 -9.78 14.00
C LYS A 80 18.53 -9.15 13.77
N LEU A 81 18.67 -7.82 13.63
CA LEU A 81 19.97 -7.20 13.28
C LEU A 81 20.61 -6.31 14.35
N SER A 82 20.02 -6.21 15.55
CA SER A 82 20.63 -5.41 16.64
C SER A 82 21.49 -6.26 17.57
N LEU A 83 22.59 -6.82 17.05
CA LEU A 83 23.73 -7.26 17.85
C LEU A 83 25.01 -6.85 17.13
N LYS A 84 25.81 -6.02 17.82
CA LYS A 84 27.14 -5.47 17.49
C LYS A 84 27.16 -4.14 16.72
N ARG A 85 27.35 -3.04 17.45
CA ARG A 85 28.68 -2.40 17.54
C ARG A 85 28.75 -1.34 18.64
N ASN A 86 29.73 -1.53 19.52
CA ASN A 86 30.23 -0.58 20.51
C ASN A 86 31.35 0.31 19.90
N PHE A 87 31.69 1.39 20.64
CA PHE A 87 32.89 2.27 20.61
C PHE A 87 32.92 3.42 19.59
N LYS A 88 33.48 4.62 19.88
CA LYS A 88 33.85 5.40 21.10
C LYS A 88 34.21 6.83 20.61
N GLU A 89 34.18 7.82 21.50
CA GLU A 89 34.62 9.21 21.29
C GLU A 89 36.15 9.34 21.06
N GLY A 90 36.57 10.37 20.30
CA GLY A 90 37.94 10.92 20.34
C GLY A 90 38.51 11.49 19.02
N ASP A 91 38.76 12.80 19.04
CA ASP A 91 39.82 13.59 18.37
C ASP A 91 39.72 14.18 16.94
N SER A 92 40.38 15.34 16.89
CA SER A 92 40.30 16.44 15.94
C SER A 92 40.96 16.20 14.58
N ALA A 93 40.32 16.86 13.59
CA ALA A 93 40.87 17.61 12.47
C ALA A 93 40.72 17.00 11.07
N SER A 94 40.21 17.86 10.19
CA SER A 94 40.46 17.91 8.74
C SER A 94 39.59 17.05 7.82
N VAL A 95 38.82 17.78 7.00
CA VAL A 95 38.22 17.46 5.70
C VAL A 95 36.75 17.00 5.70
N CYS A 96 36.05 17.64 4.78
CA CYS A 96 34.62 17.86 4.63
C CYS A 96 33.79 16.62 4.25
N HIS A 97 32.47 16.80 4.40
CA HIS A 97 31.32 15.96 4.00
C HIS A 97 30.70 15.15 5.14
N GLY A 98 29.50 15.57 5.60
CA GLY A 98 28.77 14.78 6.59
C GLY A 98 27.43 15.34 7.05
N GLY A 99 26.41 15.27 6.20
CA GLY A 99 25.08 14.83 6.64
C GLY A 99 24.22 15.83 7.44
N LEU A 100 23.74 16.90 6.79
CA LEU A 100 22.48 17.50 7.21
C LEU A 100 21.36 16.52 6.84
N ARG A 101 20.94 15.71 7.81
CA ARG A 101 19.80 14.81 7.70
C ARG A 101 18.54 15.67 7.67
N VAL A 102 18.27 16.26 6.49
CA VAL A 102 17.00 16.91 6.18
C VAL A 102 15.93 15.84 6.36
N ILE A 103 15.22 15.91 7.48
CA ILE A 103 13.96 15.19 7.66
C ILE A 103 12.97 15.90 6.74
N SER A 104 13.00 15.48 5.47
CA SER A 104 12.07 15.96 4.47
C SER A 104 10.72 15.35 4.79
N ASP A 105 9.82 16.17 5.32
CA ASP A 105 8.38 15.89 5.55
C ASP A 105 7.60 15.74 4.21
N HIS A 106 8.30 15.29 3.17
CA HIS A 106 7.83 15.08 1.83
C HIS A 106 8.20 13.66 1.43
N CYS A 107 7.23 12.74 1.50
CA CYS A 107 7.37 11.37 1.02
C CYS A 107 7.70 11.24 -0.49
N TYR A 108 7.81 12.36 -1.21
CA TYR A 108 8.22 12.46 -2.61
C TYR A 108 9.64 13.03 -2.81
N ALA A 109 10.31 13.49 -1.76
CA ALA A 109 11.69 13.97 -1.87
C ALA A 109 12.64 12.77 -1.95
N LEU A 110 12.94 12.36 -3.17
CA LEU A 110 13.88 11.27 -3.42
C LEU A 110 15.28 11.75 -3.01
N ALA A 111 15.89 11.06 -2.05
CA ALA A 111 17.22 11.40 -1.52
C ALA A 111 18.33 11.48 -2.59
N CYS A 112 18.07 10.93 -3.79
CA CYS A 112 18.90 11.10 -4.97
C CYS A 112 18.04 11.00 -6.26
N PRO A 113 18.12 11.96 -7.19
CA PRO A 113 17.41 11.89 -8.48
C PRO A 113 17.73 10.65 -9.31
N GLU A 114 18.94 10.09 -9.22
CA GLU A 114 19.33 8.89 -9.98
C GLU A 114 18.64 7.62 -9.47
N THR A 115 18.45 7.45 -8.17
CA THR A 115 17.75 6.28 -7.62
C THR A 115 16.26 6.35 -7.97
N ALA A 116 15.68 7.55 -7.98
CA ALA A 116 14.34 7.80 -8.46
C ALA A 116 14.15 7.39 -9.93
N LYS A 117 15.01 7.89 -10.83
CA LYS A 117 14.96 7.57 -12.25
C LYS A 117 15.06 6.06 -12.49
N LYS A 118 15.97 5.37 -11.81
CA LYS A 118 16.10 3.90 -11.87
C LYS A 118 14.82 3.21 -11.43
N LYS A 119 14.20 3.64 -10.33
CA LYS A 119 12.95 3.05 -9.83
C LYS A 119 11.77 3.31 -10.78
N ILE A 120 11.68 4.50 -11.36
CA ILE A 120 10.66 4.84 -12.36
C ILE A 120 10.79 3.92 -13.58
N ALA A 121 12.00 3.79 -14.14
CA ALA A 121 12.26 2.93 -15.29
C ALA A 121 11.90 1.46 -15.01
N GLU A 122 12.23 0.97 -13.82
CA GLU A 122 11.87 -0.39 -13.40
C GLU A 122 10.35 -0.58 -13.27
N LEU A 123 9.67 0.34 -12.61
CA LEU A 123 8.21 0.29 -12.48
C LEU A 123 7.51 0.41 -13.83
N GLN A 124 8.07 1.17 -14.78
CA GLN A 124 7.55 1.25 -16.15
C GLN A 124 7.65 -0.10 -16.86
N ARG A 125 8.80 -0.78 -16.78
CA ARG A 125 8.97 -2.14 -17.34
C ARG A 125 8.00 -3.13 -16.72
N GLN A 126 7.86 -3.12 -15.39
CA GLN A 126 6.92 -3.99 -14.68
C GLN A 126 5.48 -3.74 -15.13
N ASN A 127 5.08 -2.47 -15.28
CA ASN A 127 3.76 -2.11 -15.78
C ASN A 127 3.53 -2.61 -17.21
N GLU A 128 4.52 -2.51 -18.10
CA GLU A 128 4.41 -3.03 -19.47
C GLU A 128 4.25 -4.55 -19.48
N THR A 129 5.05 -5.27 -18.70
CA THR A 129 4.96 -6.72 -18.55
C THR A 129 3.59 -7.13 -18.03
N LEU A 130 3.11 -6.51 -16.94
CA LEU A 130 1.79 -6.79 -16.38
C LEU A 130 0.67 -6.51 -17.38
N LYS A 131 0.76 -5.41 -18.15
CA LYS A 131 -0.22 -5.12 -19.21
C LYS A 131 -0.24 -6.19 -20.30
N LYS A 132 0.94 -6.67 -20.74
CA LYS A 132 1.06 -7.76 -21.71
C LYS A 132 0.46 -9.06 -21.16
N THR A 133 0.79 -9.44 -19.92
CA THR A 133 0.25 -10.62 -19.26
C THR A 133 -1.27 -10.55 -19.10
N MET A 134 -1.81 -9.42 -18.62
CA MET A 134 -3.25 -9.21 -18.51
C MET A 134 -3.95 -9.33 -19.85
N LYS A 135 -3.36 -8.80 -20.94
CA LYS A 135 -3.90 -8.95 -22.29
C LYS A 135 -3.91 -10.41 -22.75
N SER A 136 -2.82 -11.15 -22.50
CA SER A 136 -2.71 -12.57 -22.85
C SER A 136 -3.74 -13.42 -22.08
N ASN A 137 -3.83 -13.22 -20.75
CA ASN A 137 -4.79 -13.92 -19.89
C ASN A 137 -6.23 -13.63 -20.30
N ARG A 138 -6.56 -12.37 -20.56
CA ARG A 138 -7.89 -11.98 -21.06
C ARG A 138 -8.22 -12.65 -22.40
N GLN A 139 -7.23 -12.81 -23.29
CA GLN A 139 -7.44 -13.55 -24.54
C GLN A 139 -7.65 -15.05 -24.28
N ARG A 140 -6.88 -15.65 -23.36
CA ARG A 140 -7.06 -17.06 -22.95
C ARG A 140 -8.45 -17.30 -22.37
N GLU A 141 -8.91 -16.44 -21.46
CA GLU A 141 -10.28 -16.49 -20.91
C GLU A 141 -11.34 -16.39 -22.01
N ARG A 142 -11.18 -15.47 -22.97
CA ARG A 142 -12.10 -15.36 -24.11
C ARG A 142 -12.16 -16.65 -24.94
N ARG A 143 -11.03 -17.33 -25.15
CA ARG A 143 -10.98 -18.61 -25.87
C ARG A 143 -11.71 -19.70 -25.08
N LEU A 144 -11.45 -19.81 -23.78
CA LEU A 144 -12.13 -20.75 -22.89
C LEU A 144 -13.64 -20.49 -22.86
N ALA A 145 -14.08 -19.24 -22.73
CA ALA A 145 -15.50 -18.87 -22.71
C ALA A 145 -16.23 -19.15 -24.04
N ARG A 146 -15.55 -19.03 -25.20
CA ARG A 146 -16.11 -19.43 -26.49
C ARG A 146 -16.30 -20.95 -26.57
N LYS A 147 -15.30 -21.71 -26.12
CA LYS A 147 -15.38 -23.17 -26.10
C LYS A 147 -16.42 -23.69 -25.12
N TRP A 148 -16.50 -23.12 -23.92
CA TRP A 148 -17.53 -23.44 -22.93
C TRP A 148 -18.94 -23.29 -23.52
N ARG A 149 -19.21 -22.17 -24.21
CA ARG A 149 -20.49 -21.97 -24.91
C ARG A 149 -20.75 -23.05 -25.97
N ALA A 150 -19.74 -23.42 -26.77
CA ALA A 150 -19.90 -24.48 -27.75
C ALA A 150 -20.23 -25.83 -27.08
N THR A 151 -19.55 -26.17 -25.98
CA THR A 151 -19.84 -27.37 -25.18
C THR A 151 -21.26 -27.33 -24.61
N CYS A 152 -21.69 -26.21 -24.04
CA CYS A 152 -23.06 -26.05 -23.53
C CYS A 152 -24.12 -26.25 -24.63
N ASN A 153 -23.93 -25.69 -25.83
CA ASN A 153 -24.85 -25.86 -26.95
C ASN A 153 -24.97 -27.33 -27.35
N ILE A 154 -23.86 -28.07 -27.34
CA ILE A 154 -23.85 -29.51 -27.67
C ILE A 154 -24.55 -30.32 -26.59
N LEU A 155 -24.24 -30.07 -25.31
CA LEU A 155 -24.92 -30.72 -24.19
C LEU A 155 -26.43 -30.47 -24.23
N GLN A 156 -26.84 -29.26 -24.63
CA GLN A 156 -28.25 -28.92 -24.83
C GLN A 156 -28.86 -29.70 -26.01
N GLY A 157 -28.14 -29.86 -27.11
CA GLY A 157 -28.56 -30.69 -28.25
C GLY A 157 -28.74 -32.17 -27.88
N LEU A 158 -27.78 -32.74 -27.15
CA LEU A 158 -27.85 -34.10 -26.61
C LEU A 158 -29.04 -34.30 -25.66
N LYS A 159 -29.25 -33.34 -24.75
CA LYS A 159 -30.37 -33.35 -23.81
C LYS A 159 -31.73 -33.26 -24.52
N SER A 160 -31.76 -32.68 -25.72
CA SER A 160 -32.98 -32.46 -26.52
C SER A 160 -33.31 -33.61 -27.49
N HIS A 161 -32.75 -34.81 -27.29
CA HIS A 161 -33.05 -36.06 -28.04
C HIS A 161 -32.45 -36.23 -29.45
N GLN A 162 -31.42 -35.47 -29.85
CA GLN A 162 -30.64 -35.80 -31.05
C GLN A 162 -29.31 -36.45 -30.66
N GLY A 163 -29.16 -37.75 -30.97
CA GLY A 163 -27.90 -38.46 -30.79
C GLY A 163 -26.77 -37.79 -31.57
N LEU A 164 -25.63 -37.55 -30.92
CA LEU A 164 -24.43 -37.04 -31.58
C LEU A 164 -23.91 -38.09 -32.57
N ASN A 165 -23.66 -37.68 -33.81
CA ASN A 165 -22.88 -38.50 -34.74
C ASN A 165 -21.45 -38.66 -34.14
N PRO A 166 -20.91 -39.88 -34.02
CA PRO A 166 -19.61 -40.16 -33.43
C PRO A 166 -18.46 -39.35 -34.05
N SER A 167 -18.49 -39.08 -35.36
CA SER A 167 -17.48 -38.26 -36.03
C SER A 167 -17.51 -36.80 -35.55
N LYS A 168 -18.69 -36.28 -35.21
CA LYS A 168 -18.87 -34.94 -34.65
C LYS A 168 -18.45 -34.87 -33.18
N ALA A 169 -18.59 -35.98 -32.45
CA ALA A 169 -18.13 -36.10 -31.07
C ALA A 169 -16.59 -36.11 -30.98
N GLU A 170 -15.92 -36.83 -31.88
CA GLU A 170 -14.46 -36.86 -31.95
C GLU A 170 -13.85 -35.51 -32.32
N GLU A 171 -14.44 -34.79 -33.29
CA GLU A 171 -14.01 -33.43 -33.65
C GLU A 171 -14.11 -32.48 -32.44
N VAL A 172 -15.19 -32.59 -31.68
CA VAL A 172 -15.43 -31.76 -30.49
C VAL A 172 -14.47 -32.13 -29.36
N LEU A 173 -14.22 -33.42 -29.11
CA LEU A 173 -13.25 -33.87 -28.12
C LEU A 173 -11.83 -33.45 -28.50
N GLY A 174 -11.44 -33.57 -29.77
CA GLY A 174 -10.17 -33.04 -30.27
C GLY A 174 -10.05 -31.52 -30.08
N ASN A 175 -11.14 -30.79 -30.30
CA ASN A 175 -11.20 -29.36 -30.05
C ASN A 175 -11.15 -29.00 -28.55
N ILE A 176 -11.70 -29.81 -27.65
CA ILE A 176 -11.62 -29.59 -26.20
C ILE A 176 -10.22 -29.90 -25.69
N LEU A 177 -9.68 -31.06 -26.03
CA LEU A 177 -8.39 -31.56 -25.57
C LEU A 177 -7.21 -30.73 -26.11
N SER A 178 -7.28 -30.20 -27.33
CA SER A 178 -6.21 -29.37 -27.91
C SER A 178 -5.95 -28.04 -27.18
N CYS A 179 -6.86 -27.57 -26.32
CA CYS A 179 -6.62 -26.39 -25.49
C CYS A 179 -6.33 -26.72 -24.02
N ILE A 180 -6.43 -28.00 -23.63
CA ILE A 180 -5.92 -28.49 -22.36
C ILE A 180 -4.48 -28.96 -22.65
N SER A 181 -3.61 -28.05 -23.07
CA SER A 181 -2.17 -28.31 -22.92
C SER A 181 -1.92 -28.40 -21.41
N MET A 182 -1.33 -29.51 -20.98
CA MET A 182 -1.01 -29.84 -19.58
C MET A 182 0.08 -28.93 -18.97
N GLU A 183 0.03 -27.63 -19.18
CA GLU A 183 0.91 -26.69 -18.45
C GLU A 183 0.41 -26.44 -17.02
N PHE A 184 -0.74 -27.01 -16.64
CA PHE A 184 -1.31 -26.87 -15.29
C PHE A 184 -0.66 -27.80 -14.25
N LEU A 185 0.22 -28.72 -14.64
CA LEU A 185 0.93 -29.60 -13.68
C LEU A 185 2.41 -29.25 -13.48
N ASP A 186 2.96 -28.30 -14.23
CA ASP A 186 4.39 -27.94 -14.16
C ASP A 186 4.67 -26.53 -13.61
N GLU A 187 3.66 -25.83 -13.10
CA GLU A 187 3.90 -24.59 -12.36
C GLU A 187 4.39 -24.94 -10.95
N LYS A 188 5.71 -25.16 -10.85
CA LYS A 188 6.45 -25.23 -9.60
C LYS A 188 5.97 -24.14 -8.67
N ASN A 189 5.28 -24.55 -7.62
CA ASN A 189 4.99 -23.75 -6.44
C ASN A 189 6.31 -23.10 -5.99
N PRO A 190 6.52 -21.79 -6.15
CA PRO A 190 7.70 -21.16 -5.57
C PRO A 190 7.56 -21.30 -4.05
N PRO A 191 8.63 -21.65 -3.31
CA PRO A 191 8.52 -21.79 -1.88
C PRO A 191 8.00 -20.47 -1.32
N LEU A 192 6.89 -20.53 -0.58
CA LEU A 192 6.49 -19.51 0.37
C LEU A 192 7.60 -19.44 1.41
N ASN A 193 8.64 -18.66 1.11
CA ASN A 193 9.68 -18.37 2.07
C ASN A 193 9.16 -17.21 2.92
N ILE A 194 8.39 -17.58 3.94
CA ILE A 194 8.05 -16.73 5.07
C ILE A 194 9.17 -16.93 6.10
N CYS A 195 10.21 -16.09 6.06
CA CYS A 195 11.07 -15.73 7.20
C CYS A 195 12.05 -14.61 6.86
#